data_AF-A0A484CTS7-F1
#
_entry.id   AF-A0A484CTS7-F1
#
_cell.length_a   1.000
_cell.length_b   1.000
_cell.length_c   1.000
_cell.angle_alpha   90.00
_cell.angle_beta   90.00
_cell.angle_gamma   90.00
#
_symmetry.space_group_name_H-M   'P 1'
#
loop_
_entity.id
_entity.type
_entity.pdbx_description
1 polymer ?
#
loop_
_entity_poly.entity_id
_entity_poly.type
_entity_poly.pdbx_seq_one_letter_code
_entity_poly.pdbx_strand_id
1 'polypeptide(L)'
;MEVLRRSSVFASDVLDVFDRSLTEKELVSQSKALCRDYILSRLNQNGLGWSKIELNLSPSNAALAEVSLVLLCLGDELECIQPYLYRNVARQLNISVAMESMVSDAFIGVATEIFSTGITWGKVVSMFAVAGALAVDCVRLGHATTVHILVDSLGQFVRKFLVPWLKRRGGWAEITKCVVKKDLAPEHHWLSSAIESLKYFLTTMYVYIMKEP
;
A
#
# COMPACT_ATOMS: atom_id res chain seq x y z
N MET A 1 -53.63 8.17 3.08
CA MET A 1 -52.44 7.76 2.30
C MET A 1 -51.16 8.50 2.70
N GLU A 2 -51.24 9.71 3.26
CA GLU A 2 -50.07 10.53 3.68
C GLU A 2 -49.12 9.87 4.70
N VAL A 3 -49.67 9.10 5.64
CA VAL A 3 -48.91 8.53 6.77
C VAL A 3 -47.94 7.43 6.31
N LEU A 4 -48.34 6.61 5.33
CA LEU A 4 -47.50 5.56 4.75
C LEU A 4 -46.38 6.16 3.89
N ARG A 5 -46.65 7.27 3.21
CA ARG A 5 -45.66 7.99 2.39
C ARG A 5 -44.58 8.67 3.24
N ARG A 6 -44.93 9.22 4.41
CA ARG A 6 -43.94 9.75 5.37
C ARG A 6 -43.05 8.64 5.96
N SER A 7 -43.63 7.49 6.29
CA SER A 7 -42.86 6.35 6.79
C SER A 7 -41.93 5.74 5.73
N SER A 8 -42.32 5.72 4.45
CA SER A 8 -41.46 5.25 3.35
C SER A 8 -40.33 6.22 3.03
N VAL A 9 -40.57 7.54 3.12
CA VAL A 9 -39.52 8.55 2.94
C VAL A 9 -38.52 8.48 4.09
N PHE A 10 -38.99 8.36 5.34
CA PHE A 10 -38.10 8.22 6.50
C PHE A 10 -37.30 6.91 6.45
N ALA A 11 -37.91 5.80 6.01
CA ALA A 11 -37.20 4.54 5.80
C ALA A 11 -36.18 4.64 4.65
N SER A 12 -36.51 5.37 3.57
CA SER A 12 -35.59 5.66 2.47
C SER A 12 -34.42 6.54 2.91
N ASP A 13 -34.66 7.56 3.72
CA ASP A 13 -33.61 8.45 4.25
C ASP A 13 -32.71 7.71 5.25
N VAL A 14 -33.29 6.86 6.10
CA VAL A 14 -32.51 6.01 7.00
C VAL A 14 -31.69 5.00 6.19
N LEU A 15 -32.28 4.37 5.17
CA LEU A 15 -31.56 3.46 4.28
C LEU A 15 -30.47 4.17 3.46
N ASP A 16 -30.69 5.42 3.02
CA ASP A 16 -29.69 6.24 2.30
C ASP A 16 -28.54 6.69 3.22
N VAL A 17 -28.83 6.99 4.50
CA VAL A 17 -27.82 7.22 5.54
C VAL A 17 -27.02 5.94 5.83
N PHE A 18 -27.67 4.77 5.78
CA PHE A 18 -26.98 3.47 5.88
C PHE A 18 -26.21 3.09 4.61
N ASP A 19 -26.69 3.48 3.41
CA ASP A 19 -26.02 3.25 2.12
C ASP A 19 -24.79 4.15 1.91
N ARG A 20 -24.70 5.27 2.65
CA ARG A 20 -23.45 6.03 2.79
C ARG A 20 -22.39 5.39 3.68
N SER A 21 -22.71 4.30 4.39
CA SER A 21 -21.70 3.54 5.14
C SER A 21 -20.89 2.68 4.16
N LEU A 22 -19.56 2.78 4.22
CA LEU A 22 -18.66 1.96 3.38
C LEU A 22 -19.02 0.48 3.51
N THR A 23 -19.53 -0.10 2.43
CA THR A 23 -19.94 -1.51 2.39
C THR A 23 -18.72 -2.40 2.65
N GLU A 24 -18.92 -3.50 3.37
CA GLU A 24 -17.85 -4.50 3.59
C GLU A 24 -17.19 -4.92 2.28
N LYS A 25 -18.00 -5.18 1.24
CA LYS A 25 -17.55 -5.53 -0.10
C LYS A 25 -16.62 -4.48 -0.69
N GLU A 26 -16.92 -3.21 -0.47
CA GLU A 26 -16.11 -2.09 -0.96
C GLU A 26 -14.77 -2.04 -0.22
N LEU A 27 -14.76 -2.08 1.10
CA LEU A 27 -13.51 -2.08 1.88
C LEU A 27 -12.59 -3.24 1.52
N VAL A 28 -13.15 -4.44 1.30
CA VAL A 28 -12.38 -5.61 0.86
C VAL A 28 -11.86 -5.42 -0.57
N SER A 29 -12.69 -4.89 -1.48
CA SER A 29 -12.28 -4.58 -2.86
C SER A 29 -11.12 -3.59 -2.89
N GLN A 30 -11.25 -2.48 -2.15
CA GLN A 30 -10.20 -1.47 -1.98
C GLN A 30 -8.90 -2.08 -1.43
N SER A 31 -9.00 -2.93 -0.41
CA SER A 31 -7.83 -3.58 0.19
C SER A 31 -7.09 -4.47 -0.81
N LYS A 32 -7.82 -5.20 -1.65
CA LYS A 32 -7.23 -6.02 -2.71
C LYS A 32 -6.58 -5.15 -3.80
N ALA A 33 -7.19 -4.03 -4.16
CA ALA A 33 -6.61 -3.09 -5.12
C ALA A 33 -5.30 -2.50 -4.59
N LEU A 34 -5.30 -2.00 -3.35
CA LEU A 34 -4.11 -1.49 -2.66
C LEU A 34 -3.00 -2.54 -2.55
N CYS A 35 -3.37 -3.81 -2.27
CA CYS A 35 -2.40 -4.89 -2.18
C CYS A 35 -1.71 -5.18 -3.52
N ARG A 36 -2.48 -5.18 -4.62
CA ARG A 36 -1.91 -5.33 -5.97
C ARG A 36 -0.96 -4.19 -6.31
N ASP A 37 -1.34 -2.94 -6.03
CA ASP A 37 -0.48 -1.78 -6.27
C ASP A 37 0.81 -1.87 -5.45
N TYR A 38 0.71 -2.27 -4.18
CA TYR A 38 1.85 -2.43 -3.29
C TYR A 38 2.82 -3.52 -3.79
N ILE A 39 2.29 -4.70 -4.13
CA ILE A 39 3.07 -5.80 -4.68
C ILE A 39 3.73 -5.38 -6.00
N LEU A 40 3.00 -4.75 -6.91
CA LEU A 40 3.53 -4.27 -8.19
C LEU A 40 4.69 -3.31 -7.99
N SER A 41 4.55 -2.35 -7.07
CA SER A 41 5.63 -1.42 -6.72
C SER A 41 6.87 -2.16 -6.21
N ARG A 42 6.69 -3.12 -5.28
CA ARG A 42 7.79 -3.93 -4.73
C ARG A 42 8.46 -4.81 -5.78
N LEU A 43 7.71 -5.43 -6.69
CA LEU A 43 8.27 -6.21 -7.80
C LEU A 43 9.13 -5.34 -8.72
N ASN A 44 8.64 -4.16 -9.07
CA ASN A 44 9.37 -3.21 -9.92
C ASN A 44 10.64 -2.66 -9.24
N GLN A 45 10.58 -2.34 -7.94
CA GLN A 45 11.75 -1.96 -7.14
C GLN A 45 12.82 -3.07 -7.10
N ASN A 46 12.42 -4.33 -7.23
CA ASN A 46 13.32 -5.48 -7.27
C ASN A 46 13.74 -5.90 -8.70
N GLY A 47 13.43 -5.10 -9.72
CA GLY A 47 13.84 -5.33 -11.11
C GLY A 47 13.10 -6.47 -11.81
N LEU A 48 11.94 -6.91 -11.28
CA LEU A 48 11.20 -8.07 -11.78
C LEU A 48 10.22 -7.72 -12.92
N GLY A 49 10.23 -6.46 -13.38
CA GLY A 49 9.61 -6.03 -14.64
C GLY A 49 8.12 -6.37 -14.80
N TRP A 50 7.36 -6.39 -13.72
CA TRP A 50 5.96 -6.84 -13.73
C TRP A 50 5.04 -5.73 -14.22
N SER A 51 4.16 -6.04 -15.17
CA SER A 51 3.30 -5.06 -15.80
C SER A 51 1.94 -4.94 -15.09
N LYS A 52 1.33 -3.76 -15.20
CA LYS A 52 -0.01 -3.46 -14.65
C LYS A 52 -1.11 -4.37 -15.21
N ILE A 53 -0.88 -4.93 -16.40
CA ILE A 53 -1.81 -5.77 -17.16
C ILE A 53 -1.90 -7.17 -16.56
N GLU A 54 -0.78 -7.72 -16.07
CA GLU A 54 -0.71 -9.07 -15.48
C GLU A 54 -1.46 -9.18 -14.14
N LEU A 55 -1.74 -8.05 -13.47
CA LEU A 55 -2.46 -8.02 -12.18
C LEU A 55 -3.94 -7.65 -12.30
N ASN A 56 -4.50 -7.53 -13.52
CA ASN A 56 -5.89 -7.12 -13.76
C ASN A 56 -6.29 -5.85 -12.97
N LEU A 57 -5.42 -4.85 -12.94
CA LEU A 57 -5.65 -3.62 -12.20
C LEU A 57 -6.71 -2.76 -12.89
N SER A 58 -7.85 -2.57 -12.21
CA SER A 58 -8.84 -1.56 -12.56
C SER A 58 -8.27 -0.15 -12.34
N PRO A 59 -8.68 0.89 -13.10
CA PRO A 59 -8.32 2.27 -12.80
C PRO A 59 -8.74 2.62 -11.37
N SER A 60 -7.75 2.77 -10.48
CA SER A 60 -7.97 3.23 -9.12
C SER A 60 -8.55 4.65 -9.16
N ASN A 61 -9.59 4.93 -8.39
CA ASN A 61 -10.08 6.30 -8.24
C ASN A 61 -8.98 7.18 -7.60
N ALA A 62 -9.03 8.50 -7.83
CA ALA A 62 -7.96 9.40 -7.37
C ALA A 62 -7.70 9.31 -5.85
N ALA A 63 -8.74 9.09 -5.04
CA ALA A 63 -8.63 8.94 -3.60
C ALA A 63 -7.87 7.65 -3.19
N LEU A 64 -8.15 6.52 -3.85
CA LEU A 64 -7.41 5.28 -3.60
C LEU A 64 -5.98 5.34 -4.12
N ALA A 65 -5.70 6.11 -5.18
CA ALA A 65 -4.34 6.36 -5.62
C ALA A 65 -3.51 7.10 -4.55
N GLU A 66 -4.09 8.11 -3.89
CA GLU A 66 -3.45 8.81 -2.76
C GLU A 66 -3.20 7.87 -1.58
N VAL A 67 -4.20 7.04 -1.22
CA VAL A 67 -4.05 6.00 -0.20
C VAL A 67 -2.92 5.03 -0.56
N SER A 68 -2.83 4.59 -1.81
CA SER A 68 -1.79 3.70 -2.32
C SER A 68 -0.40 4.30 -2.17
N LEU A 69 -0.23 5.59 -2.53
CA LEU A 69 1.02 6.33 -2.35
C LEU A 69 1.42 6.44 -0.88
N VAL A 70 0.49 6.79 0.00
CA VAL A 70 0.75 6.88 1.44
C VAL A 70 1.13 5.51 2.00
N LEU A 71 0.43 4.45 1.60
CA LEU A 71 0.71 3.09 2.03
C LEU A 71 2.13 2.65 1.62
N LEU A 72 2.55 2.96 0.39
CA LEU A 72 3.90 2.72 -0.10
C LEU A 72 4.95 3.50 0.71
N CYS A 73 4.72 4.80 0.91
CA CYS A 73 5.63 5.67 1.68
C CYS A 73 5.82 5.16 3.12
N LEU A 74 4.73 4.82 3.81
CA LEU A 74 4.80 4.25 5.15
C LEU A 74 5.49 2.88 5.15
N GLY A 75 5.31 2.08 4.11
CA GLY A 75 5.99 0.80 3.92
C GLY A 75 7.51 0.98 3.79
N ASP A 76 7.95 1.93 2.99
CA ASP A 76 9.36 2.26 2.80
C ASP A 76 9.99 2.77 4.11
N GLU A 77 9.28 3.61 4.86
CA GLU A 77 9.72 4.09 6.19
C GLU A 77 9.84 2.93 7.19
N LEU A 78 8.86 2.00 7.23
CA LEU A 78 8.94 0.82 8.11
C LEU A 78 10.15 -0.06 7.78
N GLU A 79 10.41 -0.28 6.50
CA GLU A 79 11.58 -1.03 6.03
C GLU A 79 12.90 -0.31 6.40
N CYS A 80 12.92 1.03 6.41
CA CYS A 80 14.06 1.82 6.85
C CYS A 80 14.30 1.73 8.36
N ILE A 81 13.23 1.81 9.17
CA ILE A 81 13.33 1.80 10.64
C ILE A 81 13.71 0.41 11.17
N GLN A 82 13.18 -0.67 10.57
CA GLN A 82 13.49 -2.05 10.96
C GLN A 82 13.87 -2.92 9.76
N PRO A 83 15.05 -2.70 9.16
CA PRO A 83 15.48 -3.45 7.97
C PRO A 83 15.54 -4.95 8.21
N TYR A 84 15.89 -5.36 9.44
CA TYR A 84 16.00 -6.77 9.81
C TYR A 84 14.67 -7.50 9.88
N LEU A 85 13.54 -6.84 10.14
CA LEU A 85 12.23 -7.51 10.21
C LEU A 85 11.59 -7.66 8.82
N TYR A 86 11.75 -6.66 7.97
CA TYR A 86 11.08 -6.63 6.67
C TYR A 86 11.94 -7.15 5.51
N ARG A 87 13.26 -7.33 5.71
CA ARG A 87 14.14 -7.94 4.70
C ARG A 87 14.21 -9.46 4.86
N ASN A 88 13.95 -10.18 3.77
CA ASN A 88 13.94 -11.66 3.72
C ASN A 88 12.83 -12.30 4.58
N VAL A 89 11.63 -11.73 4.56
CA VAL A 89 10.48 -12.24 5.32
C VAL A 89 10.25 -13.73 5.05
N ALA A 90 10.29 -14.20 3.80
CA ALA A 90 10.10 -15.62 3.49
C ALA A 90 11.17 -16.53 4.13
N ARG A 91 12.42 -16.06 4.17
CA ARG A 91 13.55 -16.77 4.80
C ARG A 91 13.41 -16.83 6.32
N GLN A 92 12.95 -15.74 6.95
CA GLN A 92 12.70 -15.71 8.40
C GLN A 92 11.57 -16.66 8.80
N LEU A 93 10.61 -16.84 7.91
CA LEU A 93 9.45 -17.71 8.11
C LEU A 93 9.68 -19.15 7.64
N ASN A 94 10.88 -19.47 7.13
CA ASN A 94 11.24 -20.78 6.57
C ASN A 94 10.20 -21.32 5.59
N ILE A 95 9.62 -20.46 4.75
CA ILE A 95 8.53 -20.84 3.84
C ILE A 95 9.13 -21.57 2.65
N SER A 96 8.71 -22.82 2.45
CA SER A 96 8.88 -23.48 1.16
C SER A 96 7.87 -22.89 0.18
N VAL A 97 8.31 -21.92 -0.62
CA VAL A 97 7.49 -21.20 -1.60
C VAL A 97 7.07 -22.08 -2.78
N ALA A 98 7.48 -23.36 -2.80
CA ALA A 98 7.11 -24.35 -3.79
C ALA A 98 5.62 -24.75 -3.76
N MET A 99 4.89 -24.45 -2.68
CA MET A 99 3.48 -24.78 -2.54
C MET A 99 2.64 -23.54 -2.20
N GLU A 100 1.62 -23.28 -3.02
CA GLU A 100 0.72 -22.13 -2.89
C GLU A 100 0.01 -22.06 -1.51
N SER A 101 -0.43 -23.21 -0.99
CA SER A 101 -1.07 -23.31 0.34
C SER A 101 -0.15 -22.88 1.48
N MET A 102 1.15 -23.17 1.38
CA MET A 102 2.13 -22.81 2.40
C MET A 102 2.36 -21.29 2.44
N VAL A 103 2.28 -20.62 1.29
CA VAL A 103 2.42 -19.16 1.21
C VAL A 103 1.22 -18.45 1.81
N SER A 104 -0.01 -18.92 1.54
CA SER A 104 -1.21 -18.38 2.17
C SER A 104 -1.22 -18.62 3.68
N ASP A 105 -0.88 -19.82 4.14
CA ASP A 105 -0.89 -20.15 5.56
C ASP A 105 0.16 -19.36 6.33
N ALA A 106 1.35 -19.20 5.76
CA ALA A 106 2.40 -18.39 6.34
C ALA A 106 2.00 -16.90 6.40
N PHE A 107 1.41 -16.36 5.34
CA PHE A 107 0.89 -14.99 5.36
C PHE A 107 -0.14 -14.79 6.48
N ILE A 108 -1.12 -15.70 6.60
CA ILE A 108 -2.18 -15.62 7.62
C ILE A 108 -1.60 -15.76 9.03
N GLY A 109 -0.64 -16.66 9.23
CA GLY A 109 0.05 -16.84 10.51
C GLY A 109 0.76 -15.56 10.96
N VAL A 110 1.53 -14.94 10.07
CA VAL A 110 2.23 -13.67 10.35
C VAL A 110 1.27 -12.53 10.59
N ALA A 111 0.23 -12.39 9.76
CA ALA A 111 -0.78 -11.36 9.94
C ALA A 111 -1.44 -11.51 11.32
N THR A 112 -1.81 -12.74 11.70
CA THR A 112 -2.40 -13.01 13.03
C THR A 112 -1.48 -12.57 14.15
N GLU A 113 -0.18 -12.82 14.06
CA GLU A 113 0.79 -12.38 15.07
C GLU A 113 0.95 -10.86 15.09
N ILE A 114 1.04 -10.20 13.93
CA ILE A 114 1.11 -8.73 13.84
C ILE A 114 -0.05 -8.07 14.61
N PHE A 115 -1.25 -8.64 14.50
CA PHE A 115 -2.47 -8.10 15.12
C PHE A 115 -2.78 -8.68 16.51
N SER A 116 -1.95 -9.54 17.09
CA SER A 116 -2.19 -10.21 18.38
C SER A 116 -2.48 -9.23 19.53
N THR A 117 -1.80 -8.09 19.52
CA THR A 117 -1.93 -7.01 20.53
C THR A 117 -2.82 -5.84 20.09
N GLY A 118 -3.65 -6.04 19.06
CA GLY A 118 -4.58 -5.04 18.54
C GLY A 118 -4.17 -4.41 17.20
N ILE A 119 -5.03 -3.53 16.67
CA ILE A 119 -4.94 -3.01 15.29
C ILE A 119 -4.55 -1.52 15.28
N THR A 120 -3.49 -1.20 14.54
CA THR A 120 -3.02 0.16 14.24
C THR A 120 -2.71 0.30 12.76
N TRP A 121 -2.66 1.54 12.23
CA TRP A 121 -2.27 1.77 10.84
C TRP A 121 -0.87 1.24 10.53
N GLY A 122 0.10 1.43 11.45
CA GLY A 122 1.44 0.85 11.29
C GLY A 122 1.41 -0.67 11.09
N LYS A 123 0.63 -1.40 11.89
CA LYS A 123 0.45 -2.86 11.74
C LYS A 123 -0.27 -3.24 10.45
N VAL A 124 -1.23 -2.44 10.01
CA VAL A 124 -1.86 -2.61 8.69
C VAL A 124 -0.81 -2.49 7.61
N VAL A 125 0.01 -1.44 7.61
CA VAL A 125 1.11 -1.26 6.64
C VAL A 125 2.09 -2.45 6.72
N SER A 126 2.46 -2.91 7.92
CA SER A 126 3.33 -4.08 8.10
C SER A 126 2.78 -5.33 7.41
N MET A 127 1.48 -5.58 7.48
CA MET A 127 0.84 -6.72 6.80
C MET A 127 0.97 -6.61 5.27
N PHE A 128 0.83 -5.40 4.70
CA PHE A 128 1.04 -5.18 3.26
C PHE A 128 2.51 -5.35 2.87
N ALA A 129 3.45 -4.87 3.70
CA ALA A 129 4.87 -5.08 3.51
C ALA A 129 5.24 -6.58 3.49
N VAL A 130 4.66 -7.38 4.39
CA VAL A 130 4.81 -8.85 4.41
C VAL A 130 4.26 -9.47 3.12
N ALA A 131 3.07 -9.08 2.67
CA ALA A 131 2.51 -9.57 1.41
C ALA A 131 3.40 -9.23 0.20
N GLY A 132 3.92 -8.00 0.15
CA GLY A 132 4.87 -7.55 -0.88
C GLY A 132 6.17 -8.35 -0.88
N ALA A 133 6.77 -8.57 0.28
CA ALA A 133 8.00 -9.35 0.42
C ALA A 133 7.79 -10.81 -0.02
N LEU A 134 6.70 -11.45 0.43
CA LEU A 134 6.35 -12.81 0.01
C LEU A 134 6.12 -12.90 -1.50
N ALA A 135 5.44 -11.92 -2.09
CA ALA A 135 5.21 -11.89 -3.54
C ALA A 135 6.53 -11.78 -4.32
N VAL A 136 7.46 -10.91 -3.90
CA VAL A 136 8.80 -10.79 -4.51
C VAL A 136 9.54 -12.13 -4.47
N ASP A 137 9.50 -12.84 -3.34
CA ASP A 137 10.17 -14.12 -3.20
C ASP A 137 9.50 -15.23 -4.05
N CYS A 138 8.16 -15.26 -4.13
CA CYS A 138 7.40 -16.18 -5.02
C CYS A 138 7.78 -15.98 -6.48
N VAL A 139 7.82 -14.72 -6.92
CA VAL A 139 8.16 -14.36 -8.30
C VAL A 139 9.58 -14.75 -8.64
N ARG A 140 10.56 -14.49 -7.76
CA ARG A 140 11.95 -14.86 -7.98
C ARG A 140 12.15 -16.36 -8.19
N LEU A 141 11.26 -17.16 -7.60
CA LEU A 141 11.28 -18.63 -7.69
C LEU A 141 10.43 -19.16 -8.85
N GLY A 142 9.83 -18.29 -9.67
CA GLY A 142 9.03 -18.68 -10.83
C GLY A 142 7.55 -18.98 -10.52
N HIS A 143 7.08 -18.72 -9.30
CA HIS A 143 5.71 -18.98 -8.86
C HIS A 143 4.82 -17.73 -8.96
N ALA A 144 4.65 -17.23 -10.18
CA ALA A 144 3.86 -16.03 -10.48
C ALA A 144 2.39 -16.12 -10.04
N THR A 145 1.79 -17.31 -10.14
CA THR A 145 0.38 -17.56 -9.83
C THR A 145 0.04 -17.30 -8.36
N THR A 146 1.03 -17.45 -7.48
CA THR A 146 0.87 -17.26 -6.03
C THR A 146 0.60 -15.80 -5.63
N VAL A 147 0.91 -14.83 -6.49
CA VAL A 147 0.61 -13.41 -6.23
C VAL A 147 -0.90 -13.18 -6.08
N HIS A 148 -1.72 -13.81 -6.92
CA HIS A 148 -3.18 -13.70 -6.81
C HIS A 148 -3.71 -14.30 -5.51
N ILE A 149 -3.10 -15.41 -5.07
CA ILE A 149 -3.44 -16.09 -3.82
C ILE A 149 -3.13 -15.19 -2.63
N LEU A 150 -1.97 -14.52 -2.61
CA LEU A 150 -1.62 -13.55 -1.58
C LEU A 150 -2.62 -12.39 -1.49
N VAL A 151 -3.01 -11.82 -2.64
CA VAL A 151 -4.01 -10.76 -2.70
C VAL A 151 -5.37 -11.24 -2.16
N ASP A 152 -5.76 -12.47 -2.49
CA ASP A 152 -7.00 -13.07 -2.01
C ASP A 152 -6.97 -13.38 -0.52
N SER A 153 -5.88 -13.97 -0.01
CA SER A 153 -5.64 -14.22 1.41
C SER A 153 -5.67 -12.91 2.20
N LEU A 154 -5.03 -11.84 1.71
CA LEU A 154 -5.12 -10.52 2.33
C LEU A 154 -6.57 -10.04 2.36
N GLY A 155 -7.29 -10.11 1.25
CA GLY A 155 -8.70 -9.69 1.20
C GLY A 155 -9.60 -10.49 2.16
N GLN A 156 -9.36 -11.79 2.31
CA GLN A 156 -10.07 -12.63 3.29
C GLN A 156 -9.73 -12.23 4.74
N PHE A 157 -8.46 -11.97 5.03
CA PHE A 157 -8.03 -11.49 6.34
C PHE A 157 -8.67 -10.14 6.67
N VAL A 158 -8.65 -9.19 5.73
CA VAL A 158 -9.32 -7.89 5.90
C VAL A 158 -10.80 -8.08 6.20
N ARG A 159 -11.51 -8.90 5.39
CA ARG A 159 -12.94 -9.17 5.60
C ARG A 159 -13.22 -9.64 7.02
N LYS A 160 -12.44 -10.60 7.50
CA LYS A 160 -12.67 -11.26 8.79
C LYS A 160 -12.29 -10.37 9.99
N PHE A 161 -11.19 -9.62 9.90
CA PHE A 161 -10.61 -8.96 11.07
C PHE A 161 -10.53 -7.44 10.99
N LEU A 162 -10.28 -6.88 9.79
CA LEU A 162 -10.03 -5.44 9.66
C LEU A 162 -11.27 -4.62 9.28
N VAL A 163 -12.27 -5.20 8.60
CA VAL A 163 -13.47 -4.47 8.18
C VAL A 163 -14.17 -3.75 9.35
N PRO A 164 -14.43 -4.38 10.51
CA PRO A 164 -15.05 -3.68 11.64
C PRO A 164 -14.22 -2.50 12.15
N TRP A 165 -12.90 -2.63 12.12
CA TRP A 165 -11.97 -1.58 12.53
C TRP A 165 -11.92 -0.44 11.51
N LEU A 166 -11.83 -0.75 10.23
CA LEU A 166 -11.82 0.21 9.12
C LEU A 166 -13.12 1.03 9.09
N LYS A 167 -14.28 0.37 9.26
CA LYS A 167 -15.58 1.06 9.35
C LYS A 167 -15.60 2.09 10.48
N ARG A 168 -15.09 1.74 11.68
CA ARG A 168 -15.02 2.67 12.82
C ARG A 168 -14.06 3.85 12.59
N ARG A 169 -13.03 3.66 11.78
CA ARG A 169 -12.08 4.74 11.45
C ARG A 169 -12.62 5.69 10.40
N GLY A 170 -13.50 5.25 9.51
CA GLY A 170 -13.97 6.02 8.36
C GLY A 170 -13.43 5.51 7.02
N GLY A 171 -12.84 4.31 6.99
CA GLY A 171 -12.31 3.67 5.78
C GLY A 171 -10.84 3.92 5.52
N TRP A 172 -10.42 3.63 4.29
CA TRP A 172 -9.02 3.68 3.88
C TRP A 172 -8.46 5.09 3.73
N ALA A 173 -9.30 6.09 3.43
CA ALA A 173 -8.87 7.48 3.30
C ALA A 173 -8.21 8.04 4.57
N GLU A 174 -8.48 7.44 5.73
CA GLU A 174 -7.96 7.88 7.02
C GLU A 174 -6.47 7.58 7.22
N ILE A 175 -5.88 6.68 6.41
CA ILE A 175 -4.44 6.42 6.47
C ILE A 175 -3.62 7.65 6.06
N THR A 176 -4.16 8.52 5.19
CA THR A 176 -3.47 9.73 4.71
C THR A 176 -3.14 10.69 5.85
N LYS A 177 -3.92 10.66 6.94
CA LYS A 177 -3.69 11.43 8.16
C LYS A 177 -2.50 10.93 8.98
N CYS A 178 -1.96 9.74 8.68
CA CYS A 178 -0.77 9.20 9.34
C CYS A 178 0.52 9.84 8.82
N VAL A 179 0.46 10.56 7.70
CA VAL A 179 1.58 11.29 7.12
C VAL A 179 1.30 12.78 7.30
N VAL A 180 2.20 13.49 7.97
CA VAL A 180 2.22 14.96 7.88
C VAL A 180 2.50 15.25 6.41
N LYS A 181 1.65 16.03 5.72
CA LYS A 181 1.86 16.45 4.32
C LYS A 181 3.30 16.92 4.13
N LYS A 182 4.17 15.99 3.79
CA LYS A 182 5.50 16.22 3.27
C LYS A 182 5.24 16.11 1.80
N ASP A 183 5.40 17.23 1.10
CA ASP A 183 5.04 17.38 -0.29
C ASP A 183 5.27 16.09 -1.07
N LEU A 184 4.18 15.35 -1.33
CA LEU A 184 4.16 14.19 -2.22
C LEU A 184 4.36 14.62 -3.69
N ALA A 185 4.69 15.91 -3.90
CA ALA A 185 5.31 16.35 -5.11
C ALA A 185 6.63 15.58 -5.29
N PRO A 186 7.01 15.21 -6.51
CA PRO A 186 8.34 14.72 -6.78
C PRO A 186 9.30 15.86 -6.46
N GLU A 187 9.82 15.92 -5.23
CA GLU A 187 10.94 16.75 -4.86
C GLU A 187 12.06 16.39 -5.84
N HIS A 188 12.25 17.26 -6.81
CA HIS A 188 13.28 17.15 -7.82
C HIS A 188 14.62 17.47 -7.15
N HIS A 189 15.10 16.56 -6.29
CA HIS A 189 16.43 16.63 -5.67
C HIS A 189 17.55 16.70 -6.72
N TRP A 190 17.27 16.26 -7.96
CA TRP A 190 18.17 16.46 -9.09
C TRP A 190 18.26 17.94 -9.50
N LEU A 191 17.19 18.73 -9.39
CA LEU A 191 17.22 20.16 -9.70
C LEU A 191 18.05 20.92 -8.67
N SER A 192 17.93 20.62 -7.37
CA SER A 192 18.78 21.25 -6.36
C SER A 192 20.26 20.90 -6.57
N SER A 193 20.56 19.64 -6.85
CA SER A 193 21.93 19.17 -7.12
C SER A 193 22.49 19.72 -8.46
N ALA A 194 21.65 19.84 -9.50
CA ALA A 194 22.01 20.46 -10.77
C ALA A 194 22.22 21.98 -10.63
N ILE A 195 21.38 22.66 -9.83
CA ILE A 195 21.51 24.10 -9.56
C ILE A 195 22.79 24.38 -8.76
N GLU A 196 23.12 23.55 -7.76
CA GLU A 196 24.39 23.66 -7.04
C GLU A 196 25.59 23.42 -7.98
N SER A 197 25.54 22.37 -8.79
CA SER A 197 26.59 22.07 -9.75
C SER A 197 26.77 23.20 -10.78
N LEU A 198 25.67 23.77 -11.27
CA LEU A 198 25.67 24.92 -12.17
C LEU A 198 26.25 26.17 -11.49
N LYS A 199 25.91 26.41 -10.21
CA LYS A 199 26.47 27.50 -9.42
C LYS A 199 27.98 27.37 -9.25
N TYR A 200 28.50 26.18 -8.94
CA TYR A 200 29.95 25.93 -8.86
C TYR A 200 30.63 26.10 -10.22
N PHE A 201 30.00 25.63 -11.30
CA PHE A 201 30.53 25.78 -12.65
C PHE A 201 30.62 27.26 -13.06
N LEU A 202 29.56 28.04 -12.85
CA LEU A 202 29.54 29.48 -13.13
C LEU A 202 30.55 30.25 -12.28
N THR A 203 30.71 29.88 -11.00
CA THR A 203 31.70 30.49 -10.10
C THR A 203 33.12 30.20 -10.59
N THR A 204 33.38 28.97 -11.03
CA THR A 204 34.70 28.56 -11.56
C THR A 204 35.00 29.25 -12.90
N MET A 205 34.01 29.35 -13.80
CA MET A 205 34.13 30.11 -15.05
C MET A 205 34.40 31.60 -14.78
N TYR A 206 33.68 32.22 -13.85
CA TYR A 206 33.89 33.62 -13.49
C TYR A 206 35.30 33.85 -12.95
N VAL A 207 35.78 32.99 -12.04
CA VAL A 207 37.15 33.06 -11.52
C VAL A 207 38.17 32.85 -12.64
N TYR A 208 37.91 31.97 -13.60
CA TYR A 208 38.81 31.74 -14.73
C TYR A 208 38.88 32.95 -15.66
N ILE A 209 37.75 33.54 -16.02
CA ILE A 209 37.66 34.74 -16.88
C ILE A 209 38.27 35.97 -16.19
N MET A 210 38.09 36.12 -14.88
CA MET A 210 38.69 37.22 -14.10
C MET A 210 40.17 36.98 -13.76
N LYS A 211 40.72 35.78 -14.05
CA LYS A 211 42.11 35.38 -13.80
C LYS A 211 42.95 35.34 -15.08
N GLU A 212 42.46 35.94 -16.17
CA GLU A 212 43.31 36.35 -17.27
C GLU A 212 43.75 37.81 -17.05
N PRO A 213 45.06 38.12 -17.12
CA PRO A 213 45.63 39.44 -16.80
C PRO A 213 45.35 40.51 -17.86
#